data_AF-A0A6L2LPN7-F1
#
_entry.id   AF-A0A6L2LPN7-F1
#
_cell.length_a   1.000
_cell.length_b   1.000
_cell.length_c   1.000
_cell.angle_alpha   90.00
_cell.angle_beta   90.00
_cell.angle_gamma   90.00
#
_symmetry.space_group_name_H-M   'P 1'
#
loop_
_entity.id
_entity.type
_entity.pdbx_description
1 polymer ?
#
loop_
_entity_poly.entity_id
_entity_poly.type
_entity_poly.pdbx_seq_one_letter_code
_entity_poly.pdbx_strand_id
1 'polypeptide(L)' 'MLDQSHHPWNDTLEHYTSYKSPDLKKTVLALHGLHSHNSSSPLHAIRSKYKQDKFKCVADLPSAQLPETLF' A
#
# COMPACT_ATOMS: atom_id res chain seq x y z
N MET A 1 17.96 -11.88 -6.09
CA MET A 1 16.89 -11.29 -6.92
C MET A 1 15.63 -11.41 -6.10
N LEU A 2 15.05 -10.31 -5.62
CA LEU A 2 13.78 -10.35 -4.89
C LEU A 2 12.73 -10.83 -5.89
N ASP A 3 12.42 -12.12 -5.85
CA ASP A 3 11.36 -12.70 -6.64
C ASP A 3 10.04 -12.08 -6.17
N GLN A 4 9.49 -11.20 -7.00
CA GLN A 4 8.23 -10.49 -6.73
C GLN A 4 7.01 -11.34 -7.10
N SER A 5 7.20 -12.60 -7.52
CA SER A 5 6.13 -13.39 -8.14
C SER A 5 5.20 -14.11 -7.16
N HIS A 6 5.60 -14.33 -5.90
CA HIS A 6 4.86 -15.26 -5.03
C HIS A 6 4.06 -14.68 -3.85
N HIS A 7 4.40 -13.49 -3.35
CA HIS A 7 3.60 -12.75 -2.36
C HIS A 7 4.26 -11.38 -2.16
N PRO A 8 3.54 -10.25 -2.15
CA PRO A 8 4.19 -8.95 -1.91
C PRO A 8 4.82 -8.85 -0.51
N TRP A 9 4.41 -9.72 0.42
CA TRP A 9 5.03 -9.90 1.73
C TRP A 9 5.78 -11.24 1.81
N ASN A 10 7.02 -11.29 1.34
CA ASN A 10 7.78 -12.55 1.24
C ASN A 10 8.50 -12.96 2.54
N ASP A 11 9.00 -14.19 2.60
CA ASP A 11 9.74 -14.75 3.75
C ASP A 11 10.94 -13.90 4.18
N THR A 12 11.55 -13.16 3.24
CA THR A 12 12.66 -12.26 3.56
C THR A 12 12.16 -11.10 4.42
N LEU A 13 11.04 -10.48 4.05
CA LEU A 13 10.40 -9.44 4.86
C LEU A 13 9.92 -9.98 6.21
N GLU A 14 9.33 -11.18 6.25
CA GLU A 14 8.94 -11.81 7.51
C GLU A 14 10.15 -12.02 8.44
N HIS A 15 11.26 -12.51 7.90
CA HIS A 15 12.50 -12.74 8.67
C HIS A 15 13.04 -11.45 9.29
N TYR A 16 13.10 -10.35 8.52
CA TYR A 16 13.70 -9.10 9.00
C TYR A 16 12.77 -8.25 9.85
N THR A 17 11.45 -8.36 9.66
CA THR A 17 10.47 -7.53 10.39
C THR A 17 9.76 -8.28 11.52
N SER A 18 9.87 -9.62 11.53
CA SER A 18 9.15 -10.53 12.43
C SER A 18 7.62 -10.46 12.33
N TYR A 19 7.07 -9.78 11.31
CA TYR A 19 5.63 -9.77 11.04
C TYR A 19 5.28 -10.80 9.98
N LYS A 20 4.22 -11.56 10.23
CA LYS A 20 3.59 -12.41 9.21
C LYS A 20 2.57 -11.60 8.43
N SER A 21 2.22 -12.10 7.25
CA SER A 21 1.19 -11.46 6.42
C SER A 21 -0.14 -11.17 7.18
N PRO A 22 -0.71 -12.11 7.97
CA PRO A 22 -1.93 -11.85 8.75
C PRO A 22 -1.82 -10.71 9.77
N ASP A 23 -0.63 -10.48 10.33
CA ASP A 23 -0.38 -9.41 11.32
C ASP A 23 -0.56 -8.03 10.69
N LEU A 24 -0.28 -7.92 9.37
CA LEU A 24 -0.40 -6.68 8.62
C LEU A 24 -1.81 -6.41 8.10
N LYS A 25 -2.70 -7.42 8.08
CA LYS A 25 -4.04 -7.35 7.47
C LYS A 25 -4.82 -6.13 7.90
N LYS A 26 -4.91 -5.88 9.21
CA LYS A 26 -5.66 -4.73 9.76
C LYS A 26 -5.08 -3.40 9.29
N THR A 27 -3.76 -3.27 9.27
CA THR A 27 -3.06 -2.04 8.86
C THR A 27 -3.21 -1.79 7.37
N VAL A 28 -3.05 -2.83 6.54
CA VAL A 28 -3.20 -2.71 5.08
C VAL A 28 -4.63 -2.36 4.70
N LEU A 29 -5.64 -2.96 5.34
CA LEU A 29 -7.05 -2.59 5.13
C LEU A 29 -7.33 -1.13 5.51
N ALA A 30 -6.78 -0.64 6.64
CA ALA A 30 -6.92 0.75 7.04
C ALA A 30 -6.27 1.72 6.04
N LEU A 31 -5.07 1.39 5.54
CA LEU A 31 -4.36 2.17 4.52
C LEU A 31 -5.11 2.17 3.18
N HIS A 32 -5.68 1.03 2.79
CA HIS A 32 -6.47 0.92 1.57
C HIS A 32 -7.77 1.71 1.64
N GLY A 33 -8.45 1.69 2.80
CA GLY A 33 -9.60 2.55 3.06
C GLY A 33 -9.26 4.04 2.95
N LEU A 34 -8.10 4.45 3.49
CA LEU A 34 -7.61 5.83 3.38
C LEU A 34 -7.33 6.24 1.92
N HIS A 35 -6.81 5.32 1.10
CA HIS A 35 -6.54 5.56 -0.31
C HIS A 35 -7.83 5.63 -1.15
N SER A 36 -8.76 4.71 -0.92
CA SER A 36 -9.97 4.50 -1.73
C SER A 36 -11.08 5.51 -1.45
N HIS A 37 -11.09 6.16 -0.28
CA HIS A 37 -12.15 7.12 0.04
C HIS A 37 -11.95 8.42 -0.75
N ASN A 38 -12.76 8.56 -1.80
CA ASN A 38 -12.78 9.70 -2.70
C ASN A 38 -12.83 11.04 -1.93
N SER A 39 -11.77 11.82 -2.08
CA SER A 39 -11.72 13.30 -1.99
C SER A 39 -11.99 14.01 -0.67
N SER A 40 -12.50 13.36 0.38
CA SER A 40 -12.78 14.03 1.68
C SER A 40 -11.64 13.90 2.72
N SER A 41 -10.54 13.21 2.40
CA SER A 41 -9.42 13.09 3.33
C SER A 41 -8.79 14.47 3.60
N PRO A 42 -8.55 14.86 4.87
CA PRO A 42 -7.90 16.13 5.21
C PRO A 42 -6.45 16.22 4.71
N LEU A 43 -5.92 15.14 4.12
CA LEU A 43 -4.56 15.00 3.62
C LEU A 43 -4.37 15.58 2.21
N HIS A 44 -5.07 16.67 1.87
CA HIS A 44 -4.97 17.31 0.55
C HIS A 44 -3.53 17.77 0.24
N ALA A 45 -2.82 18.31 1.24
CA ALA A 45 -1.42 18.73 1.07
C ALA A 45 -0.50 17.56 0.69
N ILE A 46 -0.69 16.39 1.28
CA ILE A 46 0.08 15.18 0.95
C ILE A 46 -0.27 14.73 -0.47
N ARG A 47 -1.55 14.69 -0.83
CA ARG A 47 -1.96 14.30 -2.19
C ARG A 47 -1.36 15.24 -3.23
N SER A 48 -1.44 16.56 -3.02
CA SER A 48 -0.87 17.57 -3.91
C SER A 48 0.65 17.50 -4.01
N LYS A 49 1.34 17.11 -2.93
CA LYS A 49 2.79 16.83 -2.96
C LYS A 49 3.09 15.67 -3.91
N TYR A 50 2.44 14.52 -3.73
CA TYR A 50 2.72 13.29 -4.49
C TYR A 50 2.07 13.22 -5.89
N LYS A 51 1.30 14.25 -6.28
CA LYS A 51 0.87 14.50 -7.67
C LYS A 51 1.95 15.16 -8.54
N GLN A 52 3.01 15.70 -7.94
CA GLN A 52 4.07 16.37 -8.69
C GLN A 52 4.89 15.35 -9.51
N ASP A 53 5.32 15.75 -10.71
CA ASP A 53 6.11 14.91 -11.63
C ASP A 53 7.40 14.35 -10.99
N LYS A 54 8.04 15.11 -10.09
CA LYS A 54 9.21 14.65 -9.31
C LYS A 54 8.96 13.40 -8.47
N PHE A 55 7.68 13.11 -8.16
CA PHE A 55 7.24 11.88 -7.49
C PHE A 55 6.48 10.94 -8.43
N LYS A 56 6.62 11.12 -9.75
CA LYS A 56 6.00 10.29 -10.80
C LYS A 56 4.48 10.21 -10.69
N CYS A 57 3.84 11.26 -10.17
CA CYS A 57 2.39 11.37 -10.05
C CYS A 57 1.73 10.17 -9.32
N VAL A 58 2.43 9.54 -8.36
CA VAL A 58 1.95 8.32 -7.68
C VAL A 58 0.62 8.49 -6.95
N ALA A 59 0.25 9.73 -6.61
CA ALA A 59 -1.05 10.04 -6.00
C ALA A 59 -2.25 9.99 -6.97
N ASP A 60 -2.00 9.86 -8.28
CA ASP A 60 -3.04 9.70 -9.32
C ASP A 60 -3.21 8.25 -9.76
N LEU A 61 -2.42 7.32 -9.22
CA LEU A 61 -2.61 5.90 -9.44
C LEU A 61 -3.97 5.46 -8.91
N PRO A 62 -4.70 4.59 -9.62
CA PRO A 62 -5.95 4.04 -9.15
C PRO A 62 -5.71 3.18 -7.91
N SER A 63 -6.66 3.19 -6.98
CA SER A 63 -6.65 2.25 -5.86
C SER A 63 -6.76 0.83 -6.41
N ALA A 64 -5.74 0.00 -6.21
CA ALA A 64 -5.78 -1.41 -6.59
C ALA A 64 -6.74 -2.17 -5.67
N GLN A 65 -7.45 -3.16 -6.21
CA GLN A 65 -8.23 -4.09 -5.38
C GLN A 65 -7.25 -4.99 -4.61
N LEU A 66 -7.47 -5.14 -3.30
CA LEU A 66 -6.69 -6.06 -2.48
C LEU A 66 -7.22 -7.50 -2.70
N PRO A 67 -6.41 -8.44 -3.22
CA PRO A 67 -6.83 -9.83 -3.31
C PRO A 67 -6.92 -10.44 -1.91
N GLU A 68 -7.91 -11.31 -1.68
CA GLU A 68 -8.08 -11.98 -0.37
C GLU A 68 -6.91 -12.91 -0.04
N THR A 69 -6.20 -13.41 -1.06
CA THR A 69 -4.99 -14.23 -0.94
C THR A 69 -3.75 -13.45 -0.46
N LEU A 70 -3.90 -12.16 -0.15
CA LEU A 70 -2.82 -11.28 0.28
C LEU A 70 -2.36 -11.53 1.72
N PHE A 71 -3.12 -12.23 2.55
CA PHE A 71 -2.83 -12.42 3.97
C PHE A 71 -2.93 -13.87 4.41
#